data_AF-A0A2Z3GWD7-F1
#
_entry.id   AF-A0A2Z3GWD7-F1
#
_cell.length_a   1.000
_cell.length_b   1.000
_cell.length_c   1.000
_cell.angle_alpha   90.00
_cell.angle_beta   90.00
_cell.angle_gamma   90.00
#
_symmetry.space_group_name_H-M   'P 1'
#
loop_
_entity.id
_entity.type
_entity.pdbx_description
1 polymer ?
#
loop_
_entity_poly.entity_id
_entity_poly.type
_entity_poly.pdbx_seq_one_letter_code
_entity_poly.pdbx_strand_id
1 'polypeptide(L)'
;MKKTDECQAGCGGPAHIALNENLEPAELADLLSAARAAVRASRGATVDCAAAPFLPTGAVQILIALRRTCRDRGLPFAMESVQDAAAAHLRRAGLGEVLDS
;
A
#
# COMPACT_ATOMS: atom_id res chain seq x y z
N MET A 1 32.04 -24.96 15.05
CA MET A 1 31.37 -23.98 14.17
C MET A 1 30.20 -24.68 13.47
N LYS A 2 28.98 -24.53 13.99
CA LYS A 2 27.75 -24.94 13.30
C LYS A 2 26.86 -23.70 13.26
N LYS A 3 26.67 -23.13 12.07
CA LYS A 3 25.69 -22.08 11.79
C LYS A 3 24.32 -22.73 11.91
N THR A 4 23.63 -22.49 13.02
CA THR A 4 22.20 -22.75 13.13
C THR A 4 21.46 -21.57 12.53
N ASP A 5 20.69 -21.93 11.51
CA ASP A 5 19.72 -21.17 10.75
C ASP A 5 18.54 -20.79 11.67
N GLU A 6 18.60 -19.65 12.35
CA GLU A 6 17.46 -19.09 13.09
C GLU A 6 17.52 -17.56 13.05
N CYS A 7 16.33 -16.95 12.86
CA CYS A 7 16.05 -15.51 12.82
C CYS A 7 16.35 -14.78 11.49
N GLN A 8 15.60 -15.11 10.43
CA GLN A 8 15.27 -14.14 9.38
C GLN A 8 13.75 -13.95 9.25
N ALA A 9 13.05 -13.98 10.38
CA ALA A 9 11.73 -13.38 10.51
C ALA A 9 11.91 -11.97 11.09
N GLY A 10 11.63 -10.92 10.32
CA GLY A 10 11.35 -9.60 10.89
C GLY A 10 12.39 -8.48 10.77
N CYS A 11 13.23 -8.43 9.72
CA CYS A 11 14.03 -7.24 9.42
C CYS A 11 13.60 -6.61 8.08
N GLY A 12 12.41 -6.02 8.08
CA GLY A 12 11.95 -5.22 6.96
C GLY A 12 10.55 -4.75 7.28
N GLY A 13 10.40 -3.48 7.65
CA GLY A 13 9.10 -2.86 7.89
C GLY A 13 8.17 -2.94 6.66
N PRO A 14 7.01 -2.27 6.72
CA PRO A 14 6.07 -2.23 5.61
C PRO A 14 6.76 -1.95 4.28
N ALA A 15 6.29 -2.58 3.20
CA ALA A 15 6.77 -2.23 1.88
C ALA A 15 6.35 -0.79 1.57
N HIS A 16 7.30 0.06 1.17
CA HIS A 16 7.01 1.43 0.80
C HIS A 16 6.66 1.48 -0.69
N ILE A 17 5.50 2.04 -1.02
CA ILE A 17 4.95 2.12 -2.38
C ILE A 17 4.68 3.59 -2.68
N ALA A 18 5.53 4.21 -3.48
CA ALA A 18 5.32 5.57 -3.96
C ALA A 18 4.40 5.57 -5.18
N LEU A 19 3.37 6.41 -5.15
CA LEU A 19 2.51 6.62 -6.31
C LEU A 19 3.11 7.67 -7.24
N ASN A 20 2.93 7.47 -8.54
CA ASN A 20 3.32 8.44 -9.57
C ASN A 20 2.27 9.54 -9.73
N GLU A 21 2.67 10.66 -10.32
CA GLU A 21 1.77 11.78 -10.62
C GLU A 21 0.67 11.43 -11.61
N ASN A 22 1.00 10.57 -12.58
CA ASN A 22 0.08 10.07 -13.57
C ASN A 22 -0.05 8.56 -13.40
N LEU A 23 -1.26 8.11 -13.12
CA LEU A 23 -1.57 6.69 -12.88
C LEU A 23 -2.22 6.10 -14.13
N GLU A 24 -1.45 6.01 -15.21
CA GLU A 24 -1.87 5.36 -16.45
C GLU A 24 -1.88 3.83 -16.27
N PRO A 25 -2.38 3.05 -17.26
CA PRO A 25 -2.50 1.61 -17.10
C PRO A 25 -1.19 0.88 -16.74
N ALA A 26 -0.03 1.39 -17.15
CA ALA A 26 1.27 0.82 -16.82
C ALA A 26 1.59 1.01 -15.33
N GLU A 27 1.41 2.21 -14.79
CA GLU A 27 1.65 2.54 -13.39
C GLU A 27 0.65 1.83 -12.47
N LEU A 28 -0.59 1.63 -12.94
CA LEU A 28 -1.56 0.79 -12.24
C LEU A 28 -1.11 -0.68 -12.17
N ALA A 29 -0.49 -1.20 -13.23
CA ALA A 29 0.07 -2.54 -13.24
C ALA A 29 1.27 -2.65 -12.28
N ASP A 30 2.13 -1.63 -12.24
CA ASP A 30 3.26 -1.57 -11.31
C ASP A 30 2.79 -1.47 -9.86
N LEU A 31 1.78 -0.63 -9.57
CA LEU A 31 1.15 -0.55 -8.26
C LEU A 31 0.59 -1.90 -7.82
N LEU A 32 -0.13 -2.60 -8.71
CA LEU A 32 -0.65 -3.93 -8.43
C LEU A 32 0.46 -4.96 -8.18
N SER A 33 1.55 -4.88 -8.95
CA SER A 33 2.72 -5.74 -8.78
C SER A 33 3.38 -5.52 -7.43
N ALA A 34 3.61 -4.25 -7.04
CA ALA A 34 4.17 -3.85 -5.76
C ALA A 34 3.27 -4.30 -4.59
N ALA A 35 1.96 -4.09 -4.68
CA ALA A 35 0.98 -4.53 -3.69
C ALA A 35 1.04 -6.05 -3.47
N ARG A 36 1.11 -6.84 -4.55
CA ARG A 36 1.23 -8.30 -4.46
C ARG A 36 2.56 -8.72 -3.84
N ALA A 37 3.66 -8.07 -4.20
CA ALA A 37 4.97 -8.34 -3.62
C ALA A 37 4.99 -8.07 -2.11
N ALA A 38 4.42 -6.95 -1.67
CA ALA A 38 4.29 -6.55 -0.27
C ALA A 38 3.54 -7.61 0.57
N VAL A 39 2.40 -8.08 0.06
CA VAL A 39 1.60 -9.13 0.69
C VAL A 39 2.34 -10.47 0.67
N ARG A 40 2.93 -10.87 -0.46
CA ARG A 40 3.64 -12.15 -0.59
C ARG A 40 4.82 -12.26 0.38
N ALA A 41 5.51 -11.13 0.61
CA ALA A 41 6.59 -11.04 1.58
C ALA A 41 6.10 -10.93 3.04
N SER A 42 4.79 -10.90 3.29
CA SER A 42 4.19 -10.70 4.61
C SER A 42 4.69 -9.44 5.32
N ARG A 43 4.96 -8.37 4.55
CA ARG A 43 5.48 -7.10 5.08
C ARG A 43 4.40 -6.08 5.40
N GLY A 44 3.24 -6.18 4.75
CA GLY A 44 2.27 -5.07 4.71
C GLY A 44 2.76 -3.93 3.83
N ALA A 45 2.10 -2.78 3.86
CA ALA A 45 2.42 -1.66 2.96
C ALA A 45 2.23 -0.27 3.59
N THR A 46 3.12 0.66 3.26
CA THR A 46 2.92 2.11 3.41
C THR A 46 2.86 2.71 2.02
N VAL A 47 1.76 3.41 1.71
CA VAL A 47 1.54 4.00 0.39
C VAL A 47 1.76 5.51 0.47
N ASP A 48 2.78 6.00 -0.21
CA ASP A 48 3.07 7.43 -0.32
C ASP A 48 2.34 8.04 -1.50
N CYS A 49 1.46 9.00 -1.20
CA CYS A 49 0.61 9.68 -2.16
C CYS A 49 1.15 11.07 -2.57
N ALA A 50 2.38 11.42 -2.18
CA ALA A 50 2.94 12.76 -2.36
C ALA A 50 2.84 13.26 -3.80
N ALA A 51 3.15 12.42 -4.79
CA ALA A 51 3.09 12.81 -6.20
C ALA A 51 1.70 12.66 -6.82
N ALA A 52 0.75 11.97 -6.19
CA ALA A 52 -0.55 11.60 -6.78
C ALA A 52 -1.71 12.50 -6.27
N PRO A 53 -1.96 13.67 -6.88
CA PRO A 53 -3.05 14.58 -6.47
C PRO A 53 -4.43 13.97 -6.69
N PHE A 54 -4.55 13.06 -7.66
CA PHE A 54 -5.77 12.36 -7.99
C PHE A 54 -5.51 10.87 -8.10
N LEU A 55 -6.44 10.07 -7.56
CA LEU A 55 -6.42 8.62 -7.68
C LEU A 55 -7.53 8.18 -8.64
N PRO A 56 -7.20 7.59 -9.80
CA PRO A 56 -8.20 6.99 -10.66
C PRO A 56 -8.85 5.80 -9.96
N THR A 57 -10.06 5.43 -10.39
CA THR A 57 -10.84 4.33 -9.79
C THR A 57 -10.05 3.03 -9.73
N GLY A 58 -9.23 2.73 -10.74
CA GLY A 58 -8.36 1.54 -10.73
C GLY A 58 -7.36 1.54 -9.57
N ALA A 59 -6.69 2.66 -9.29
CA ALA A 59 -5.77 2.78 -8.16
C ALA A 59 -6.52 2.61 -6.83
N VAL A 60 -7.67 3.26 -6.67
CA VAL A 60 -8.50 3.13 -5.47
C VAL A 60 -8.91 1.67 -5.22
N GLN A 61 -9.33 0.95 -6.25
CA GLN A 61 -9.69 -0.47 -6.15
C GLN A 61 -8.50 -1.34 -5.72
N ILE A 62 -7.30 -1.08 -6.25
CA ILE A 62 -6.08 -1.79 -5.85
C ILE A 62 -5.77 -1.52 -4.37
N LEU A 63 -5.85 -0.26 -3.93
CA LEU A 63 -5.60 0.13 -2.53
C LEU A 63 -6.61 -0.49 -1.56
N ILE A 64 -7.90 -0.56 -1.93
CA ILE A 64 -8.92 -1.26 -1.14
C ILE A 64 -8.60 -2.75 -1.02
N ALA A 65 -8.25 -3.41 -2.14
CA ALA A 65 -7.91 -4.82 -2.15
C ALA A 65 -6.67 -5.12 -1.30
N LEU A 66 -5.63 -4.27 -1.41
CA LEU A 66 -4.42 -4.37 -0.62
C LEU A 66 -4.73 -4.20 0.87
N ARG A 67 -5.48 -3.16 1.26
CA ARG A 67 -5.90 -2.93 2.64
C ARG A 67 -6.64 -4.12 3.22
N ARG A 68 -7.64 -4.64 2.51
CA ARG A 68 -8.40 -5.82 2.94
C ARG A 68 -7.48 -7.02 3.16
N THR A 69 -6.61 -7.28 2.20
CA THR A 69 -5.65 -8.37 2.29
C THR A 69 -4.68 -8.20 3.47
N CYS A 70 -4.20 -6.99 3.72
CA CYS A 70 -3.37 -6.70 4.88
C CYS A 70 -4.15 -6.95 6.18
N ARG A 71 -5.37 -6.43 6.30
CA ARG A 71 -6.24 -6.64 7.46
C ARG A 71 -6.50 -8.12 7.73
N ASP A 72 -6.88 -8.88 6.71
CA ASP A 72 -7.22 -10.30 6.82
C ASP A 72 -6.00 -11.15 7.24
N ARG A 73 -4.79 -10.67 6.93
CA ARG A 73 -3.52 -11.33 7.28
C ARG A 73 -2.83 -10.74 8.51
N GLY A 74 -3.44 -9.75 9.18
CA GLY A 74 -2.84 -9.05 10.32
C GLY A 74 -1.57 -8.26 9.98
N LEU A 75 -1.43 -7.80 8.74
CA LEU A 75 -0.30 -7.02 8.24
C LEU A 75 -0.57 -5.51 8.34
N PRO A 76 0.46 -4.67 8.55
CA PRO A 76 0.29 -3.23 8.60
C PRO A 76 -0.11 -2.67 7.23
N PHE A 77 -0.99 -1.67 7.25
CA PHE A 77 -1.34 -0.87 6.08
C PHE A 77 -1.49 0.60 6.50
N ALA A 78 -0.71 1.47 5.88
CA ALA A 78 -0.76 2.91 6.12
C ALA A 78 -0.72 3.68 4.80
N MET A 79 -1.21 4.91 4.83
CA MET A 79 -1.10 5.87 3.73
C MET A 79 -0.50 7.15 4.26
N GLU A 80 0.41 7.76 3.51
CA GLU A 80 1.09 9.01 3.90
C GLU A 80 1.08 10.01 2.74
N SER A 81 1.36 11.28 3.08
CA SER A 81 1.40 12.40 2.13
C SER A 81 0.12 12.51 1.28
N VAL A 82 -1.04 12.14 1.83
CA VAL A 82 -2.31 12.11 1.10
C VAL A 82 -2.81 13.54 0.88
N GLN A 83 -2.88 13.94 -0.38
CA GLN A 83 -3.39 15.24 -0.77
C GLN A 83 -4.92 15.33 -0.59
N ASP A 84 -5.47 16.52 -0.32
CA ASP A 84 -6.89 16.72 0.02
C ASP A 84 -7.86 16.14 -1.03
N ALA A 85 -7.54 16.32 -2.32
CA ALA A 85 -8.36 15.82 -3.43
C ALA A 85 -8.40 14.27 -3.46
N ALA A 86 -7.25 13.62 -3.28
CA ALA A 86 -7.15 12.17 -3.15
C ALA A 86 -7.85 11.67 -1.87
N ALA A 87 -7.69 12.37 -0.74
CA ALA A 87 -8.30 12.04 0.53
C ALA A 87 -9.83 11.99 0.45
N ALA A 88 -10.46 12.98 -0.23
CA ALA A 88 -11.90 12.98 -0.44
C ALA A 88 -12.38 11.75 -1.23
N HIS A 89 -11.62 11.33 -2.24
CA HIS A 89 -11.93 10.15 -3.04
C HIS A 89 -11.79 8.85 -2.21
N LEU A 90 -10.71 8.74 -1.43
CA LEU A 90 -10.44 7.61 -0.55
C LEU A 90 -11.48 7.47 0.56
N ARG A 91 -11.92 8.59 1.17
CA ARG A 91 -13.00 8.59 2.18
C ARG A 91 -14.31 8.05 1.62
N ARG A 92 -14.71 8.49 0.42
CA ARG A 92 -15.91 7.97 -0.29
C ARG A 92 -15.80 6.48 -0.61
N ALA A 93 -14.57 6.00 -0.80
CA ALA A 93 -14.28 4.60 -1.11
C ALA A 93 -14.13 3.71 0.15
N GLY A 94 -14.39 4.25 1.35
CA GLY A 94 -14.31 3.51 2.61
C GLY A 94 -12.90 3.34 3.17
N LEU A 95 -11.94 4.14 2.71
CA LEU A 95 -10.56 4.18 3.23
C LEU A 95 -10.34 5.29 4.26
N GLY A 96 -11.39 6.00 4.69
CA GLY A 96 -11.27 7.14 5.60
C GLY A 96 -10.56 6.82 6.91
N GLU A 97 -10.88 5.70 7.54
CA GLU A 97 -10.24 5.27 8.80
C GLU A 97 -8.72 5.07 8.70
N VAL A 98 -8.18 4.81 7.50
CA VAL A 98 -6.72 4.71 7.29
C VAL A 98 -6.06 6.09 7.24
N LEU A 99 -6.79 7.12 6.82
CA LEU A 99 -6.28 8.48 6.72
C LEU A 99 -6.24 9.20 8.06
N ASP A 100 -7.08 8.74 9.00
CA ASP A 100 -7.25 9.35 10.31
C ASP A 100 -6.53 8.55 11.44
N SER A 101 -5.77 7.50 11.06
CA SER A 101 -4.97 6.63 11.95
C SER A 101 -3.53 7.14 12.08
#